data_AF-A0A494X0E9-F1
#
_entry.id   AF-A0A494X0E9-F1
#
_cell.length_a   1.000
_cell.length_b   1.000
_cell.length_c   1.000
_cell.angle_alpha   90.00
_cell.angle_beta   90.00
_cell.angle_gamma   90.00
#
_symmetry.space_group_name_H-M   'P 1'
#
loop_
_entity.id
_entity.type
_entity.pdbx_description
1 polymer ?
#
loop_
_entity_poly.entity_id
_entity_poly.type
_entity_poly.pdbx_seq_one_letter_code
_entity_poly.pdbx_strand_id
1 'polypeptide(L)'
;MFPQKYIPNYGFKWKTSGTKDGETGNGWLKPVMSIIPTILNGETTMDQMPLLALIFQSIPESVIILTLGLTLMGLELKWQRIIPAGVLSSLCSYFVRELPIPYGVHTLIGIIVIALLVIMFFKTSVPVAICVAMIGIVILITVEILIWPVIIMLTGKTMPQIWHSQTLRILLAIPELILLASITLWCIRKKVTLRSPGIYRSNQTKDREQD
;
A
#
# COMPACT_ATOMS: atom_id res chain seq x y z
N MET A 1 -69.65 28.44 22.84
CA MET A 1 -68.92 27.78 21.73
C MET A 1 -67.51 28.33 21.73
N PHE A 2 -66.53 27.52 22.16
CA PHE A 2 -65.06 27.69 22.19
C PHE A 2 -64.42 28.98 22.78
N PRO A 3 -63.52 28.83 23.77
CA PRO A 3 -62.58 29.88 24.17
C PRO A 3 -61.13 29.60 23.68
N GLN A 4 -60.31 30.66 23.79
CA GLN A 4 -58.83 30.72 23.82
C GLN A 4 -58.06 30.96 22.51
N LYS A 5 -57.01 31.79 22.48
CA LYS A 5 -56.55 32.93 23.32
C LYS A 5 -55.31 33.53 22.62
N TYR A 6 -55.35 34.85 22.40
CA TYR A 6 -54.27 35.85 22.47
C TYR A 6 -52.79 35.47 22.25
N ILE A 7 -52.16 36.11 21.26
CA ILE A 7 -50.83 36.74 21.37
C ILE A 7 -50.87 38.09 20.63
N PRO A 8 -50.75 39.26 21.28
CA PRO A 8 -50.57 40.54 20.61
C PRO A 8 -49.09 40.92 20.51
N ASN A 9 -48.76 41.59 19.39
CA ASN A 9 -47.82 42.71 19.12
C ASN A 9 -46.64 42.96 20.10
N TYR A 10 -45.51 43.56 19.71
CA TYR A 10 -45.42 44.96 19.30
C TYR A 10 -44.14 45.18 18.50
N GLY A 11 -44.26 45.89 17.37
CA GLY A 11 -43.11 46.47 16.69
C GLY A 11 -42.46 47.58 17.52
N PHE A 12 -41.14 47.74 17.40
CA PHE A 12 -40.51 49.01 17.75
C PHE A 12 -39.30 49.35 16.87
N LYS A 13 -39.30 50.62 16.46
CA LYS A 13 -38.38 51.30 15.55
C LYS A 13 -37.05 51.64 16.24
N TRP A 14 -35.99 51.65 15.43
CA TRP A 14 -34.60 51.95 15.79
C TRP A 14 -34.35 53.44 16.10
N LYS A 15 -33.45 53.71 17.06
CA LYS A 15 -32.73 54.99 17.22
C LYS A 15 -31.29 54.74 17.66
N THR A 16 -30.34 55.37 16.98
CA THR A 16 -28.88 55.20 17.12
C THR A 16 -28.20 56.41 17.79
N SER A 17 -27.23 56.14 18.66
CA SER A 17 -26.05 56.97 19.06
C SER A 17 -25.47 56.28 20.31
N GLY A 18 -24.22 55.87 20.46
CA GLY A 18 -22.97 56.10 19.76
C GLY A 18 -21.90 56.26 20.86
N THR A 19 -20.92 55.35 20.95
CA THR A 19 -19.51 55.51 21.39
C THR A 19 -18.89 54.15 21.82
N LYS A 20 -18.04 53.60 20.93
CA LYS A 20 -16.71 52.96 21.17
C LYS A 20 -16.61 51.73 22.11
N ASP A 21 -16.06 50.55 21.79
CA ASP A 21 -15.26 49.98 20.70
C ASP A 21 -15.39 48.44 20.75
N GLY A 22 -15.28 47.74 19.61
CA GLY A 22 -14.76 46.37 19.56
C GLY A 22 -15.75 45.20 19.76
N GLU A 23 -16.05 44.51 18.65
CA GLU A 23 -16.22 43.05 18.50
C GLU A 23 -16.90 42.24 19.61
N THR A 24 -18.00 41.53 19.29
CA THR A 24 -18.28 40.10 19.63
C THR A 24 -19.79 39.82 19.60
N GLY A 25 -20.21 38.67 19.05
CA GLY A 25 -21.59 38.20 19.28
C GLY A 25 -22.19 37.17 18.32
N ASN A 26 -21.56 36.83 17.19
CA ASN A 26 -22.14 35.85 16.23
C ASN A 26 -21.23 34.60 16.10
N GLY A 27 -20.57 34.21 17.19
CA GLY A 27 -19.56 33.14 17.21
C GLY A 27 -20.10 31.73 16.97
N TRP A 28 -21.39 31.49 17.25
CA TRP A 28 -21.95 30.13 17.23
C TRP A 28 -22.53 29.69 15.87
N LEU A 29 -22.78 30.60 14.92
CA LEU A 29 -23.38 30.27 13.61
C LEU A 29 -22.36 30.24 12.46
N LYS A 30 -21.15 30.79 12.66
CA LYS A 30 -20.03 30.67 11.71
C LYS A 30 -19.63 29.22 11.38
N PRO A 31 -19.55 28.28 12.36
CA PRO A 31 -19.16 26.91 12.05
C PRO A 31 -20.23 26.18 11.23
N VAL A 32 -21.51 26.40 11.52
CA VAL A 32 -22.61 25.69 10.84
C VAL A 32 -22.77 26.14 9.39
N MET A 33 -22.66 27.45 9.12
CA MET A 33 -22.79 28.00 7.77
C MET A 33 -21.62 27.63 6.84
N SER A 34 -20.43 27.32 7.37
CA SER A 34 -19.32 26.79 6.56
C SER A 34 -19.43 25.30 6.24
N ILE A 35 -20.27 24.55 6.96
CA ILE A 35 -20.46 23.10 6.79
C ILE A 35 -21.55 22.79 5.75
N ILE A 36 -22.46 23.73 5.46
CA ILE A 36 -23.56 23.53 4.49
C ILE A 36 -23.05 23.24 3.06
N PRO A 37 -22.01 23.92 2.52
CA PRO A 37 -21.43 23.53 1.23
C PRO A 37 -20.78 22.14 1.26
N THR A 38 -20.26 21.72 2.41
CA THR A 38 -19.59 20.41 2.61
C THR A 38 -20.58 19.24 2.58
N ILE A 39 -21.80 19.44 3.09
CA ILE A 39 -22.83 18.38 3.13
C ILE A 39 -23.59 18.27 1.79
N LEU A 40 -23.79 19.37 1.08
CA LEU A 40 -24.51 19.39 -0.22
C LEU A 40 -23.68 18.85 -1.40
N ASN A 41 -22.34 18.91 -1.33
CA ASN A 41 -21.46 18.52 -2.44
C ASN A 41 -21.04 17.04 -2.45
N GLY A 42 -21.46 16.22 -1.49
CA GLY A 42 -21.17 14.78 -1.53
C GLY A 42 -19.68 14.44 -1.62
N GLU A 43 -18.80 15.29 -1.09
CA GLU A 43 -17.38 14.96 -0.94
C GLU A 43 -17.23 14.06 0.29
N THR A 44 -17.49 12.77 0.12
CA THR A 44 -16.94 11.76 1.01
C THR A 44 -15.44 11.67 0.77
N THR A 45 -14.65 12.63 1.25
CA THR A 45 -13.21 12.41 1.44
C THR A 45 -13.03 11.58 2.71
N MET A 46 -13.56 10.37 2.68
CA MET A 46 -12.99 9.32 3.51
C MET A 46 -11.67 8.98 2.81
N ASP A 47 -10.54 9.41 3.38
CA ASP A 47 -9.21 8.87 3.09
C ASP A 47 -9.20 7.38 3.46
N GLN A 48 -9.95 6.57 2.72
CA GLN A 48 -9.84 5.13 2.78
C GLN A 48 -8.57 4.81 2.03
N MET A 49 -7.58 4.20 2.70
CA MET A 49 -6.53 3.46 1.99
C MET A 49 -7.22 2.66 0.90
N PRO A 50 -6.99 2.98 -0.38
CA PRO A 50 -7.78 2.38 -1.42
C PRO A 50 -7.24 0.96 -1.49
N LEU A 51 -8.03 0.03 -0.97
CA LEU A 51 -7.88 -1.40 -1.22
C LEU A 51 -7.54 -1.65 -2.68
N LEU A 52 -8.08 -0.81 -3.58
CA LEU A 52 -7.76 -0.78 -5.00
C LEU A 52 -6.27 -0.53 -5.30
N ALA A 53 -5.63 0.50 -4.72
CA ALA A 53 -4.18 0.70 -4.91
C ALA A 53 -3.41 -0.50 -4.39
N LEU A 54 -3.81 -1.01 -3.24
CA LEU A 54 -3.13 -2.14 -2.64
C LEU A 54 -3.24 -3.37 -3.54
N ILE A 55 -4.42 -3.69 -4.05
CA ILE A 55 -4.64 -4.82 -4.96
C ILE A 55 -3.86 -4.64 -6.26
N PHE A 56 -3.92 -3.47 -6.89
CA PHE A 56 -3.28 -3.23 -8.18
C PHE A 56 -1.77 -3.02 -8.11
N GLN A 57 -1.22 -2.65 -6.96
CA GLN A 57 0.21 -2.48 -6.76
C GLN A 57 0.86 -3.68 -6.06
N SER A 58 0.37 -4.06 -4.88
CA SER A 58 1.06 -5.02 -4.02
C SER A 58 0.98 -6.46 -4.53
N ILE A 59 -0.07 -6.82 -5.27
CA ILE A 59 -0.18 -8.13 -5.92
C ILE A 59 0.88 -8.28 -7.01
N PRO A 60 0.95 -7.42 -8.05
CA PRO A 60 1.97 -7.57 -9.08
C PRO A 60 3.38 -7.44 -8.49
N GLU A 61 3.60 -6.55 -7.53
CA GLU A 61 4.87 -6.43 -6.80
C GLU A 61 5.28 -7.77 -6.16
N SER A 62 4.40 -8.37 -5.36
CA SER A 62 4.66 -9.64 -4.68
C SER A 62 4.92 -10.79 -5.68
N VAL A 63 4.18 -10.83 -6.78
CA VAL A 63 4.40 -11.82 -7.86
C VAL A 63 5.77 -11.63 -8.52
N ILE A 64 6.18 -10.39 -8.78
CA ILE A 64 7.48 -10.08 -9.38
C ILE A 64 8.62 -10.46 -8.41
N ILE A 65 8.49 -10.13 -7.12
CA ILE A 65 9.49 -10.47 -6.09
C ILE A 65 9.67 -11.99 -5.98
N LEU A 66 8.57 -12.74 -5.90
CA LEU A 66 8.62 -14.20 -5.86
C LEU A 66 9.27 -14.77 -7.12
N THR A 67 8.85 -14.29 -8.30
CA THR A 67 9.41 -14.72 -9.58
C THR A 67 10.92 -14.46 -9.64
N LEU A 68 11.35 -13.28 -9.18
CA LEU A 68 12.75 -12.88 -9.15
C LEU A 68 13.56 -13.77 -8.20
N GLY A 69 13.13 -13.91 -6.95
CA GLY A 69 13.82 -14.75 -5.96
C GLY A 69 13.93 -16.21 -6.42
N LEU A 70 12.86 -16.77 -7.01
CA LEU A 70 12.87 -18.12 -7.58
C LEU A 70 13.83 -18.24 -8.77
N THR A 71 13.84 -17.24 -9.67
CA THR A 71 14.73 -17.20 -10.84
C THR A 71 16.21 -17.19 -10.42
N LEU A 72 16.58 -16.33 -9.46
CA LEU A 72 17.95 -16.24 -8.98
C LEU A 72 18.39 -17.51 -8.23
N MET A 73 17.46 -18.20 -7.58
CA MET A 73 17.71 -19.50 -6.94
C MET A 73 17.66 -20.68 -7.92
N GLY A 74 17.36 -20.44 -9.20
CA GLY A 74 17.34 -21.47 -10.25
C GLY A 74 16.17 -22.45 -10.13
N LEU A 75 15.08 -22.04 -9.48
CA LEU A 75 13.89 -22.86 -9.30
C LEU A 75 12.96 -22.76 -10.51
N GLU A 76 12.23 -23.84 -10.78
CA GLU A 76 11.26 -23.86 -11.88
C GLU A 76 10.13 -22.84 -11.64
N LEU A 77 9.94 -21.94 -12.62
CA LEU A 77 8.88 -20.93 -12.58
C LEU A 77 7.52 -21.57 -12.93
N LYS A 78 6.84 -22.11 -11.91
CA LYS A 78 5.47 -22.65 -12.05
C LYS A 78 4.45 -21.55 -11.77
N TRP A 79 3.99 -20.86 -12.82
CA TRP A 79 3.02 -19.75 -12.70
C TRP A 79 1.75 -20.11 -11.92
N GLN A 80 1.26 -21.35 -12.04
CA GLN A 80 0.13 -21.89 -11.27
C GLN A 80 0.34 -21.84 -9.75
N ARG A 81 1.60 -21.82 -9.30
CA ARG A 81 2.00 -21.76 -7.89
C ARG A 81 2.46 -20.36 -7.48
N ILE A 82 3.09 -19.61 -8.40
CA ILE A 82 3.57 -18.24 -8.16
C ILE A 82 2.40 -17.29 -7.90
N ILE A 83 1.36 -17.33 -8.74
CA ILE A 83 0.21 -16.41 -8.65
C ILE A 83 -0.48 -16.52 -7.28
N PRO A 84 -0.93 -17.71 -6.82
CA PRO A 84 -1.58 -17.81 -5.51
C PRO A 84 -0.63 -17.48 -4.35
N ALA A 85 0.66 -17.83 -4.46
CA ALA A 85 1.65 -17.44 -3.45
C ALA A 85 1.84 -15.91 -3.38
N GLY A 86 1.88 -15.22 -4.52
CA GLY A 86 2.00 -13.76 -4.58
C GLY A 86 0.76 -13.05 -4.04
N VAL A 87 -0.43 -13.53 -4.37
CA VAL A 87 -1.69 -13.02 -3.81
C VAL A 87 -1.71 -13.21 -2.29
N LEU A 88 -1.39 -14.40 -1.80
CA LEU A 88 -1.39 -14.66 -0.36
C LEU A 88 -0.32 -13.83 0.38
N SER A 89 0.87 -13.68 -0.22
CA SER A 89 1.93 -12.81 0.30
C SER A 89 1.47 -11.35 0.40
N SER A 90 0.83 -10.83 -0.64
CA SER A 90 0.31 -9.45 -0.65
C SER A 90 -0.78 -9.23 0.40
N LEU A 91 -1.65 -10.23 0.59
CA LEU A 91 -2.70 -10.20 1.60
C LEU A 91 -2.10 -10.20 3.01
N CYS A 92 -1.13 -11.08 3.27
CA CYS A 92 -0.39 -11.07 4.52
C CYS A 92 0.32 -9.74 4.76
N SER A 93 0.96 -9.16 3.73
CA SER A 93 1.62 -7.86 3.83
C SER A 93 0.64 -6.74 4.20
N TYR A 94 -0.58 -6.77 3.65
CA TYR A 94 -1.64 -5.83 4.03
C TYR A 94 -1.98 -5.90 5.51
N PHE A 95 -2.28 -7.10 6.02
CA PHE A 95 -2.55 -7.29 7.45
C PHE A 95 -1.37 -6.88 8.32
N VAL A 96 -0.15 -7.19 7.88
CA VAL A 96 1.07 -6.80 8.60
C VAL A 96 1.19 -5.29 8.69
N ARG A 97 0.84 -4.52 7.64
CA ARG A 97 0.92 -3.05 7.60
C ARG A 97 -0.15 -2.34 8.43
N GLU A 98 -1.29 -2.98 8.68
CA GLU A 98 -2.35 -2.45 9.57
C GLU A 98 -1.96 -2.51 11.05
N LEU A 99 -0.95 -3.31 11.42
CA LEU A 99 -0.44 -3.34 12.78
C LEU A 99 0.44 -2.11 13.07
N PRO A 100 0.34 -1.49 14.26
CA PRO A 100 1.14 -0.33 14.64
C PRO A 100 2.57 -0.75 15.06
N ILE A 101 3.34 -1.31 14.12
CA ILE A 101 4.69 -1.83 14.34
C ILE A 101 5.69 -0.93 13.59
N PRO A 102 6.96 -0.82 14.01
CA PRO A 102 7.99 -0.16 13.21
C PRO A 102 8.28 -0.89 11.87
N TYR A 103 8.59 -0.10 10.82
CA TYR A 103 8.88 -0.56 9.44
C TYR A 103 9.93 -1.69 9.31
N GLY A 104 10.87 -1.80 10.26
CA GLY A 104 11.86 -2.89 10.26
C GLY A 104 11.28 -4.26 10.61
N VAL A 105 10.36 -4.31 11.59
CA VAL A 105 9.76 -5.58 12.03
C VAL A 105 8.72 -6.07 11.02
N HIS A 106 7.98 -5.16 10.38
CA HIS A 106 7.10 -5.51 9.27
C HIS A 106 7.85 -6.24 8.16
N THR A 107 9.04 -5.77 7.82
CA THR A 107 9.89 -6.38 6.79
C THR A 107 10.37 -7.77 7.23
N LEU A 108 10.76 -7.93 8.50
CA LEU A 108 11.17 -9.23 9.05
C LEU A 108 10.03 -10.26 9.00
N ILE A 109 8.81 -9.85 9.36
CA ILE A 109 7.61 -10.70 9.24
C ILE A 109 7.37 -11.05 7.77
N GLY A 110 7.55 -10.10 6.86
CA GLY A 110 7.47 -10.32 5.41
C GLY A 110 8.41 -11.42 4.91
N ILE A 111 9.67 -11.42 5.38
CA ILE A 111 10.65 -12.50 5.06
C ILE A 111 10.11 -13.86 5.49
N ILE A 112 9.61 -13.96 6.72
CA ILE A 112 9.08 -15.21 7.28
C ILE A 112 7.87 -15.70 6.47
N VAL A 113 6.93 -14.80 6.16
CA VAL A 113 5.73 -15.10 5.37
C VAL A 113 6.13 -15.61 3.97
N ILE A 114 7.00 -14.89 3.26
CA ILE A 114 7.43 -15.28 1.92
C ILE A 114 8.15 -16.63 1.97
N ALA A 115 9.03 -16.85 2.95
CA ALA A 115 9.73 -18.13 3.10
C ALA A 115 8.75 -19.28 3.36
N LEU A 116 7.77 -19.12 4.24
CA LEU A 116 6.73 -20.13 4.50
C LEU A 116 5.92 -20.45 3.24
N LEU A 117 5.50 -19.43 2.49
CA LEU A 117 4.77 -19.61 1.23
C LEU A 117 5.62 -20.35 0.20
N VAL A 118 6.91 -20.02 0.09
CA VAL A 118 7.83 -20.72 -0.82
C VAL A 118 7.99 -22.19 -0.41
N ILE A 119 8.10 -22.50 0.88
CA ILE A 119 8.14 -23.89 1.37
C ILE A 119 6.86 -24.63 1.01
N MET A 120 5.69 -24.04 1.28
CA MET A 120 4.39 -24.67 1.06
C MET A 120 4.09 -24.92 -0.42
N PHE A 121 4.33 -23.92 -1.29
CA PHE A 121 3.99 -24.02 -2.71
C PHE A 121 5.06 -24.75 -3.53
N PHE A 122 6.35 -24.53 -3.24
CA PHE A 122 7.45 -25.07 -4.04
C PHE A 122 8.06 -26.34 -3.44
N LYS A 123 7.65 -26.78 -2.24
CA LYS A 123 8.20 -27.94 -1.53
C LYS A 123 9.74 -27.89 -1.50
N THR A 124 10.29 -26.72 -1.20
CA THR A 124 11.74 -26.50 -1.14
C THR A 124 12.25 -26.56 0.29
N SER A 125 13.56 -26.75 0.46
CA SER A 125 14.15 -26.79 1.79
C SER A 125 14.18 -25.39 2.41
N VAL A 126 14.01 -25.33 3.73
CA VAL A 126 13.97 -24.09 4.53
C VAL A 126 15.09 -23.09 4.17
N PRO A 127 16.38 -23.47 4.09
CA PRO A 127 17.44 -22.50 3.76
C PRO A 127 17.26 -21.88 2.37
N VAL A 128 16.70 -22.63 1.41
CA VAL A 128 16.47 -22.15 0.04
C VAL A 128 15.34 -21.15 0.02
N ALA A 129 14.25 -21.45 0.72
CA ALA A 129 13.11 -20.54 0.84
C ALA A 129 13.49 -19.22 1.52
N ILE A 130 14.33 -19.28 2.57
CA ILE A 130 14.87 -18.09 3.22
C ILE A 130 15.72 -17.28 2.25
N CYS A 131 16.61 -17.93 1.47
CA CYS A 131 17.39 -17.23 0.44
C CYS A 131 16.49 -16.57 -0.61
N VAL A 132 15.45 -17.24 -1.10
CA VAL A 132 14.46 -16.67 -2.03
C VAL A 132 13.84 -15.40 -1.44
N ALA A 133 13.35 -15.48 -0.19
CA ALA A 133 12.70 -14.36 0.48
C ALA A 133 13.66 -13.18 0.71
N MET A 134 14.88 -13.46 1.18
CA MET A 134 15.90 -12.44 1.41
C MET A 134 16.33 -11.75 0.12
N ILE A 135 16.63 -12.51 -0.94
CA ILE A 135 17.01 -11.94 -2.25
C ILE A 135 15.90 -11.03 -2.77
N GLY A 136 14.66 -11.51 -2.71
CA GLY A 136 13.50 -10.73 -3.16
C GLY A 136 13.36 -9.40 -2.42
N ILE A 137 13.43 -9.42 -1.09
CA ILE A 137 13.30 -8.22 -0.26
C ILE A 137 14.50 -7.28 -0.40
N VAL A 138 15.72 -7.80 -0.49
CA VAL A 138 16.92 -6.98 -0.71
C VAL A 138 16.82 -6.22 -2.03
N ILE A 139 16.37 -6.88 -3.09
CA ILE A 139 16.19 -6.22 -4.39
C ILE A 139 15.06 -5.19 -4.32
N LEU A 140 13.94 -5.51 -3.66
CA LEU A 140 12.85 -4.55 -3.46
C LEU A 140 13.36 -3.28 -2.76
N ILE A 141 14.01 -3.41 -1.61
CA ILE A 141 14.54 -2.27 -0.84
C ILE A 141 15.56 -1.49 -1.67
N THR A 142 16.39 -2.18 -2.44
CA THR A 142 17.39 -1.52 -3.31
C THR A 142 16.71 -0.68 -4.38
N VAL A 143 15.69 -1.22 -5.06
CA VAL A 143 14.92 -0.48 -6.07
C VAL A 143 14.20 0.70 -5.43
N GLU A 144 13.64 0.51 -4.25
CA GLU A 144 12.93 1.55 -3.51
C GLU A 144 13.86 2.72 -3.16
N ILE A 145 15.05 2.44 -2.60
CA ILE A 145 16.05 3.46 -2.28
C ILE A 145 16.55 4.19 -3.53
N LEU A 146 16.70 3.49 -4.66
CA LEU A 146 17.14 4.08 -5.92
C LEU A 146 16.08 5.01 -6.53
N ILE A 147 14.79 4.69 -6.37
CA ILE A 147 13.72 5.43 -7.03
C ILE A 147 13.23 6.64 -6.22
N TRP A 148 13.26 6.57 -4.89
CA TRP A 148 12.89 7.68 -4.01
C TRP A 148 13.53 9.04 -4.34
N PRO A 149 14.85 9.16 -4.57
CA PRO A 149 15.46 10.45 -4.91
C PRO A 149 14.98 10.98 -6.27
N VAL A 150 14.76 10.10 -7.25
CA VAL A 150 14.22 10.46 -8.57
C VAL A 150 12.78 11.00 -8.43
N ILE A 151 11.98 10.33 -7.61
CA ILE A 151 10.60 10.72 -7.30
C ILE A 151 10.53 12.10 -6.63
N ILE A 152 11.38 12.34 -5.63
CA ILE A 152 11.43 13.63 -4.92
C ILE A 152 11.85 14.74 -5.88
N MET A 153 12.84 14.50 -6.73
CA MET A 153 13.30 15.47 -7.72
C MET A 153 12.20 15.83 -8.73
N LEU A 154 11.46 14.84 -9.23
CA LEU A 154 10.39 15.06 -10.21
C LEU A 154 9.14 15.72 -9.61
N THR A 155 8.80 15.37 -8.36
CA THR A 155 7.55 15.82 -7.73
C THR A 155 7.73 17.10 -6.91
N GLY A 156 8.96 17.40 -6.47
CA GLY A 156 9.27 18.53 -5.58
C GLY A 156 8.61 18.43 -4.20
N LYS A 157 8.05 17.27 -3.84
CA LYS A 157 7.32 17.02 -2.58
C LYS A 157 8.19 16.28 -1.58
N THR A 158 7.96 16.55 -0.29
CA THR A 158 8.63 15.85 0.81
C THR A 158 7.94 14.53 1.13
N MET A 159 8.64 13.57 1.76
CA MET A 159 8.06 12.26 2.09
C MET A 159 6.71 12.34 2.82
N PRO A 160 6.50 13.17 3.85
CA PRO A 160 5.23 13.21 4.56
C PRO A 160 4.04 13.58 3.65
N GLN A 161 4.27 14.43 2.64
CA GLN A 161 3.24 14.87 1.70
C GLN A 161 2.85 13.77 0.71
N ILE A 162 3.80 12.92 0.34
CA ILE A 162 3.56 11.76 -0.52
C ILE A 162 2.75 10.71 0.24
N TRP A 163 3.08 10.49 1.50
CA TRP A 163 2.41 9.50 2.34
C TRP A 163 0.96 9.88 2.67
N HIS A 164 0.67 11.19 2.79
CA HIS A 164 -0.68 11.70 3.01
C HIS A 164 -1.55 11.69 1.73
N SER A 165 -0.93 11.72 0.54
CA SER A 165 -1.66 11.83 -0.72
C SER A 165 -1.73 10.49 -1.45
N GLN A 166 -2.89 9.85 -1.38
CA GLN A 166 -3.21 8.56 -2.01
C GLN A 166 -2.87 8.47 -3.50
N THR A 167 -3.29 9.46 -4.31
CA THR A 167 -3.07 9.46 -5.77
C THR A 167 -1.58 9.50 -6.12
N LEU A 168 -0.80 10.20 -5.31
CA LEU A 168 0.66 10.25 -5.47
C LEU A 168 1.26 8.88 -5.17
N ARG A 169 0.82 8.17 -4.13
CA ARG A 169 1.34 6.82 -3.84
C ARG A 169 1.16 5.85 -5.00
N ILE A 170 -0.02 5.84 -5.63
CA ILE A 170 -0.29 4.97 -6.79
C ILE A 170 0.58 5.37 -7.99
N LEU A 171 0.63 6.66 -8.30
CA LEU A 171 1.38 7.16 -9.46
C LEU A 171 2.89 6.89 -9.31
N LEU A 172 3.39 6.94 -8.07
CA LEU A 172 4.79 6.70 -7.73
C LEU A 172 5.15 5.21 -7.65
N ALA A 173 4.18 4.35 -7.43
CA ALA A 173 4.37 2.91 -7.49
C ALA A 173 4.58 2.36 -8.91
N ILE A 174 4.00 3.03 -9.92
CA ILE A 174 4.12 2.63 -11.32
C ILE A 174 5.59 2.56 -11.78
N PRO A 175 6.42 3.61 -11.62
CA PRO A 175 7.82 3.54 -12.05
C PRO A 175 8.63 2.49 -11.27
N GLU A 176 8.27 2.24 -10.00
CA GLU A 176 8.89 1.18 -9.19
C GLU A 176 8.57 -0.21 -9.75
N LEU A 177 7.30 -0.50 -10.03
CA LEU A 177 6.86 -1.75 -10.64
C LEU A 177 7.52 -1.98 -12.01
N ILE A 178 7.64 -0.93 -12.82
CA ILE A 178 8.30 -1.01 -14.14
C ILE A 178 9.77 -1.38 -13.99
N LEU A 179 10.49 -0.74 -13.07
CA LEU A 179 11.90 -1.06 -12.81
C LEU A 179 12.06 -2.49 -12.31
N LEU A 180 11.26 -2.89 -11.33
CA LEU A 180 11.33 -4.23 -10.76
C LEU A 180 11.01 -5.31 -11.81
N ALA A 181 9.96 -5.11 -12.62
CA ALA A 181 9.63 -6.00 -13.73
C ALA A 181 10.75 -6.07 -14.76
N SER A 182 11.40 -4.93 -15.08
CA SER A 182 12.52 -4.88 -16.03
C SER A 182 13.72 -5.68 -15.52
N ILE A 183 14.06 -5.56 -14.24
CA ILE A 183 15.13 -6.33 -13.59
C ILE A 183 14.80 -7.83 -13.64
N THR A 184 13.56 -8.21 -13.27
CA THR A 184 13.13 -9.62 -13.31
C THR A 184 13.18 -10.20 -14.71
N LEU A 185 12.69 -9.48 -15.72
CA LEU A 185 12.76 -9.92 -17.12
C LEU A 185 14.21 -10.08 -17.60
N TRP A 186 15.10 -9.16 -17.20
CA TRP A 186 16.52 -9.26 -17.52
C TRP A 186 17.18 -10.48 -16.88
N CYS A 187 16.90 -10.75 -15.60
CA CYS A 187 17.38 -11.93 -14.89
C CYS A 187 16.89 -13.24 -15.54
N ILE A 188 15.61 -13.30 -15.92
CA ILE A 188 15.01 -14.46 -16.63
C ILE A 188 15.71 -14.67 -17.98
N ARG A 189 15.89 -13.59 -18.77
CA ARG A 189 16.54 -13.64 -20.10
C ARG A 189 17.99 -14.12 -20.01
N LYS A 190 18.73 -13.69 -19.00
CA LYS A 190 20.14 -14.02 -18.81
C LYS A 190 20.37 -15.35 -18.09
N LYS A 191 19.31 -16.02 -17.59
CA LYS A 191 19.39 -17.24 -16.77
C LYS A 191 20.41 -17.10 -15.64
N VAL A 192 20.42 -15.94 -14.98
CA VAL A 192 21.35 -15.68 -13.87
C VAL A 192 20.91 -16.53 -12.70
N THR A 193 21.69 -17.55 -12.37
CA THR A 193 21.46 -18.41 -11.20
C THR A 193 22.62 -18.23 -10.24
N LEU A 194 22.33 -17.75 -9.03
CA LEU A 194 23.34 -17.55 -7.98
C LEU A 194 23.80 -18.87 -7.34
N ARG A 195 23.04 -19.95 -7.55
CA ARG A 195 23.29 -21.26 -6.94
C ARG A 195 23.75 -22.28 -7.97
N SER A 196 24.81 -23.05 -7.64
CA SER A 196 25.23 -24.19 -8.44
C SER A 196 24.10 -25.24 -8.53
N PRO A 197 23.71 -25.70 -9.73
CA PRO A 197 22.51 -26.51 -9.98
C PRO A 197 22.51 -27.94 -9.39
N GLY A 198 23.51 -28.32 -8.58
CA GLY A 198 23.75 -29.69 -8.16
C GLY A 198 22.84 -30.28 -7.08
N ILE A 199 22.16 -29.47 -6.24
CA ILE A 199 21.53 -29.99 -5.01
C ILE A 199 20.02 -30.22 -5.13
N TYR A 200 19.30 -29.50 -6.00
CA TYR A 200 17.83 -29.56 -6.03
C TYR A 200 17.27 -30.51 -7.11
N ARG A 201 18.08 -30.83 -8.12
CA ARG A 201 17.67 -31.73 -9.22
C ARG A 201 17.38 -33.15 -8.71
N SER A 202 18.08 -33.63 -7.68
CA SER A 202 17.88 -35.00 -7.15
C SER A 202 16.52 -35.18 -6.44
N ASN A 203 16.02 -34.15 -5.75
CA ASN A 203 14.74 -34.24 -5.04
C ASN A 203 13.54 -34.08 -5.98
N GLN A 204 13.64 -33.27 -7.04
CA GLN A 204 12.55 -33.18 -8.03
C GLN A 204 12.40 -34.43 -8.92
N THR A 205 13.49 -35.14 -9.23
CA THR A 205 13.38 -36.44 -9.92
C THR A 205 12.69 -37.49 -9.06
N LYS A 206 12.90 -37.47 -7.73
CA LYS A 206 12.19 -38.37 -6.81
C LYS A 206 10.69 -38.11 -6.76
N ASP A 207 10.26 -36.85 -6.79
CA ASP A 207 8.83 -36.52 -6.79
C ASP A 207 8.15 -36.87 -8.12
N ARG A 208 8.87 -36.83 -9.26
CA ARG A 208 8.33 -37.24 -10.57
C ARG A 208 8.28 -38.75 -10.80
N GLU A 209 8.98 -39.53 -9.97
CA GLU A 209 8.89 -41.00 -9.98
C GLU A 209 7.73 -41.51 -9.10
N GLN A 210 7.01 -40.62 -8.41
CA GLN A 210 5.92 -40.97 -7.48
C GLN A 210 4.53 -40.45 -7.89
N ASP A 211 4.43 -39.73 -9.01
CA ASP A 211 3.18 -39.31 -9.67
C ASP A 211 2.90 -40.21 -10.90
#